data_AF-A0AAD6K4U5-F1
#
_entry.id   AF-A0AAD6K4U5-F1
#
_cell.length_a   1.000
_cell.length_b   1.000
_cell.length_c   1.000
_cell.angle_alpha   90.00
_cell.angle_beta   90.00
_cell.angle_gamma   90.00
#
_symmetry.space_group_name_H-M   'P 1'
#
loop_
_entity.id
_entity.type
_entity.pdbx_description
1 polymer ?
#
loop_
_entity_poly.entity_id
_entity_poly.type
_entity_poly.pdbx_seq_one_letter_code
_entity_poly.pdbx_strand_id
1 'polypeptide(L)'
;MPRPKAGEVLIKTKACGVCHSDLHVIKGEIPFPSPCAIGHEITGEVVEHGKLSDRKTIERFPVGSRVVGAFIMPCDNCFYCSKGHDDLCEDFFCL
;
A
#
# COMPACT_ATOMS: atom_id res chain seq x y z
N MET A 1 7.08 -0.07 -15.93
CA MET A 1 7.45 -0.05 -14.51
C MET A 1 7.21 1.35 -13.98
N PRO A 2 6.49 1.53 -12.86
CA PRO A 2 6.31 2.84 -12.24
C PRO A 2 7.66 3.39 -11.73
N ARG A 3 7.75 4.70 -11.56
CA ARG A 3 8.90 5.39 -10.94
C ARG A 3 8.45 5.96 -9.60
N PRO A 4 9.07 5.62 -8.46
CA PRO A 4 8.66 6.11 -7.15
C PRO A 4 8.91 7.63 -7.03
N LYS A 5 7.96 8.35 -6.42
CA LYS A 5 8.10 9.76 -6.04
C LYS A 5 8.81 9.88 -4.68
N ALA A 6 9.19 11.10 -4.29
CA ALA A 6 9.75 11.35 -2.96
C ALA A 6 8.82 10.80 -1.86
N GLY A 7 9.38 10.00 -0.95
CA GLY A 7 8.64 9.32 0.11
C GLY A 7 8.08 7.95 -0.27
N GLU A 8 8.14 7.56 -1.55
CA GLU A 8 7.70 6.24 -2.03
C GLU A 8 8.90 5.29 -2.22
N VAL A 9 8.60 3.99 -2.23
CA VAL A 9 9.53 2.90 -2.58
C VAL A 9 8.95 2.08 -3.72
N LEU A 10 9.82 1.61 -4.63
CA LEU A 10 9.45 0.61 -5.63
C LEU A 10 9.70 -0.78 -5.06
N ILE A 11 8.66 -1.61 -5.08
CA ILE A 11 8.73 -3.01 -4.64
C ILE A 11 8.68 -3.90 -5.87
N LYS A 12 9.63 -4.84 -5.96
CA LYS A 12 9.52 -5.98 -6.86
C LYS A 12 8.72 -7.07 -6.14
N THR A 13 7.45 -7.19 -6.51
CA THR A 13 6.55 -8.24 -5.99
C THR A 13 7.16 -9.62 -6.26
N LYS A 14 7.20 -10.46 -5.21
CA LYS A 14 7.66 -11.85 -5.28
C LYS A 14 6.50 -12.83 -5.26
N ALA A 15 5.44 -12.50 -4.52
CA ALA A 15 4.19 -13.25 -4.48
C ALA A 15 3.03 -12.29 -4.17
N CYS A 16 1.84 -12.68 -4.64
CA CYS A 16 0.56 -12.05 -4.31
C CYS A 16 -0.45 -13.17 -4.03
N GLY A 17 -1.09 -13.11 -2.86
CA GLY A 17 -2.26 -13.93 -2.56
C GLY A 17 -3.45 -13.56 -3.43
N VAL A 18 -4.41 -14.47 -3.54
CA VAL A 18 -5.70 -14.23 -4.18
C VAL A 18 -6.76 -14.35 -3.10
N CYS A 19 -7.44 -13.25 -2.84
CA CYS A 19 -8.50 -13.20 -1.84
C CYS A 19 -9.86 -13.10 -2.51
N HIS A 20 -10.91 -13.60 -1.86
CA HIS A 20 -12.26 -13.54 -2.43
C HIS A 20 -12.75 -12.09 -2.61
N SER A 21 -12.23 -11.14 -1.84
CA SER A 21 -12.50 -9.71 -1.99
C SER A 21 -12.02 -9.15 -3.33
N ASP A 22 -10.98 -9.73 -3.95
CA ASP A 22 -10.57 -9.35 -5.31
C ASP A 22 -11.72 -9.57 -6.30
N LEU A 23 -12.49 -10.65 -6.14
CA LEU A 23 -13.66 -10.93 -6.96
C LEU A 23 -14.79 -9.93 -6.72
N HIS A 24 -15.03 -9.53 -5.47
CA HIS A 24 -16.01 -8.51 -5.13
C HIS A 24 -15.67 -7.16 -5.80
N VAL A 25 -14.39 -6.78 -5.83
CA VAL A 25 -13.93 -5.58 -6.57
C VAL A 25 -14.13 -5.73 -8.07
N ILE A 26 -13.75 -6.88 -8.66
CA ILE A 26 -13.90 -7.14 -10.10
C ILE A 26 -15.38 -7.07 -10.54
N LYS A 27 -16.31 -7.50 -9.69
CA LYS A 27 -17.76 -7.42 -9.94
C LYS A 27 -18.38 -6.05 -9.65
N GLY A 28 -17.64 -5.12 -9.06
CA GLY A 28 -18.16 -3.82 -8.62
C GLY A 28 -19.03 -3.89 -7.37
N GLU A 29 -18.96 -4.98 -6.60
CA GLU A 29 -19.68 -5.14 -5.33
C GLU A 29 -18.99 -4.37 -4.19
N ILE A 30 -17.66 -4.22 -4.28
CA ILE A 30 -16.88 -3.28 -3.46
C ILE A 30 -16.41 -2.15 -4.38
N PRO A 31 -16.79 -0.89 -4.11
CA PRO A 31 -16.32 0.24 -4.90
C PRO A 31 -14.80 0.39 -4.72
N PHE A 32 -14.08 0.43 -5.83
CA PHE A 32 -12.66 0.73 -5.85
C PHE A 32 -12.31 1.48 -7.14
N PRO A 33 -11.36 2.45 -7.12
CA PRO A 33 -10.96 3.17 -8.32
C PRO A 33 -10.55 2.22 -9.45
N SER A 34 -11.14 2.40 -10.65
CA SER A 34 -10.86 1.59 -11.83
C SER A 34 -10.56 2.47 -13.06
N PRO A 35 -9.67 2.04 -13.99
CA PRO A 35 -8.91 0.78 -13.98
C PRO A 35 -7.80 0.75 -12.94
N CYS A 36 -7.57 -0.41 -12.31
CA CYS A 36 -6.53 -0.61 -11.31
C CYS A 36 -5.87 -1.99 -11.43
N ALA A 37 -4.69 -2.13 -10.81
CA ALA A 37 -4.10 -3.44 -10.55
C ALA A 37 -4.76 -4.04 -9.29
N ILE A 38 -5.26 -5.27 -9.40
CA ILE A 38 -5.85 -6.03 -8.29
C ILE A 38 -4.75 -6.78 -7.53
N GLY A 39 -5.06 -7.23 -6.32
CA GLY A 39 -4.17 -7.98 -5.43
C GLY A 39 -3.68 -7.12 -4.28
N HIS A 40 -4.18 -7.44 -3.09
CA HIS A 40 -3.89 -6.69 -1.85
C HIS A 40 -3.11 -7.52 -0.81
N GLU A 41 -2.70 -8.73 -1.18
CA GLU A 41 -1.95 -9.66 -0.31
C GLU A 41 -0.53 -9.86 -0.86
N ILE A 42 0.26 -8.79 -0.93
CA ILE A 42 1.57 -8.81 -1.59
C ILE A 42 2.75 -8.93 -0.61
N THR A 43 3.78 -9.65 -1.05
CA THR A 43 5.12 -9.57 -0.46
C THR A 43 6.17 -9.39 -1.55
N GLY A 44 7.25 -8.71 -1.22
CA GLY A 44 8.29 -8.41 -2.20
C GLY A 44 9.57 -7.88 -1.58
N GLU A 45 10.37 -7.28 -2.45
CA GLU A 45 11.67 -6.70 -2.11
C GLU A 45 11.73 -5.25 -2.59
N VAL A 46 12.25 -4.36 -1.74
CA VAL A 46 12.47 -2.96 -2.13
C VAL A 46 13.61 -2.90 -3.14
N VAL A 47 13.37 -2.33 -4.32
CA VAL A 47 14.37 -2.24 -5.40
C VAL A 47 14.80 -0.82 -5.74
N GLU A 48 14.03 0.19 -5.37
CA GLU A 48 14.36 1.60 -5.63
C GLU A 48 13.64 2.52 -4.64
N HIS A 49 14.29 3.62 -4.25
CA HIS A 49 13.64 4.73 -3.54
C HIS A 49 13.29 5.85 -4.50
N GLY A 50 12.22 6.57 -4.21
CA GLY A 50 12.00 7.86 -4.86
C GLY A 50 13.17 8.82 -4.72
N LYS A 51 13.38 9.63 -5.75
CA LYS A 51 14.34 10.74 -5.65
C LYS A 51 13.88 11.69 -4.55
N LEU A 52 14.83 12.16 -3.73
CA LEU A 52 14.57 13.05 -2.59
C LEU A 52 13.72 12.42 -1.46
N SER A 53 13.61 11.09 -1.40
CA SER A 53 13.07 10.42 -0.21
C SER A 53 13.91 10.75 1.02
N ASP A 54 13.25 11.01 2.15
CA ASP A 54 13.91 11.38 3.39
C ASP A 54 14.71 10.20 3.99
N ARG A 55 15.63 10.54 4.90
CA ARG A 55 16.47 9.54 5.56
C ARG A 55 15.63 8.51 6.32
N LYS A 56 14.52 8.92 6.93
CA LYS A 56 13.64 8.05 7.71
C LYS A 56 13.04 6.94 6.84
N THR A 57 12.61 7.27 5.62
CA THR A 57 12.06 6.32 4.64
C THR A 57 13.13 5.35 4.16
N ILE A 58 14.33 5.86 3.86
CA ILE A 58 15.48 5.05 3.42
C ILE A 58 15.92 4.07 4.51
N GLU A 59 16.03 4.53 5.76
CA GLU A 59 16.43 3.71 6.91
C GLU A 59 15.35 2.67 7.26
N ARG A 60 14.06 3.03 7.17
CA ARG A 60 12.94 2.11 7.46
C ARG A 60 12.80 1.03 6.39
N PHE A 61 13.08 1.35 5.12
CA PHE A 61 12.93 0.44 3.98
C PHE A 61 14.19 0.39 3.10
N PRO A 62 15.31 -0.18 3.56
CA PRO A 62 16.52 -0.25 2.75
C PRO A 62 16.31 -1.04 1.44
N VAL A 63 17.02 -0.69 0.36
CA VAL A 63 17.03 -1.51 -0.87
C VAL A 63 17.51 -2.93 -0.53
N GLY A 64 16.82 -3.94 -1.06
CA GLY A 64 17.03 -5.35 -0.76
C GLY A 64 16.24 -5.87 0.45
N SER A 65 15.58 -5.00 1.21
CA SER A 65 14.73 -5.43 2.33
C SER A 65 13.47 -6.13 1.84
N ARG A 66 13.04 -7.16 2.58
CA ARG A 66 11.77 -7.86 2.35
C ARG A 66 10.65 -7.10 3.05
N VAL A 67 9.54 -6.93 2.35
CA VAL A 67 8.37 -6.20 2.84
C VAL A 67 7.09 -6.97 2.56
N VAL A 68 6.07 -6.68 3.36
CA VAL A 68 4.67 -7.10 3.14
C VAL A 68 3.86 -5.82 2.94
N GLY A 69 2.97 -5.82 1.95
CA GLY A 69 2.06 -4.70 1.73
C GLY A 69 0.93 -4.71 2.74
N ALA A 70 0.68 -3.57 3.38
CA ALA A 70 -0.56 -3.35 4.10
C ALA A 70 -1.65 -2.97 3.09
N PHE A 71 -2.85 -3.53 3.24
CA PHE A 71 -3.99 -3.17 2.39
C PHE A 71 -4.53 -1.77 2.72
N ILE A 72 -4.63 -1.45 4.01
CA ILE A 72 -5.11 -0.14 4.46
C ILE A 72 -3.99 0.90 4.34
N MET A 73 -4.33 2.06 3.78
CA MET A 73 -3.46 3.23 3.70
C MET A 73 -3.98 4.29 4.69
N PRO A 74 -3.56 4.24 5.97
CA PRO A 74 -4.09 5.15 6.98
C PRO A 74 -3.65 6.60 6.72
N CYS A 75 -4.54 7.54 7.03
CA CYS A 75 -4.26 8.97 6.90
C CYS A 75 -3.49 9.58 8.08
N ASP A 76 -3.31 8.79 9.16
CA ASP A 76 -2.62 9.15 10.40
C ASP A 76 -3.23 10.35 11.17
N ASN A 77 -4.39 10.87 10.75
CA ASN A 77 -4.96 12.11 11.32
C ASN A 77 -6.45 12.05 11.73
N CYS A 78 -7.25 11.11 11.22
CA CYS A 78 -8.67 10.99 11.56
C CYS A 78 -8.89 10.51 13.01
N PHE A 79 -10.15 10.54 13.49
CA PHE A 79 -10.50 10.14 14.85
C PHE A 79 -9.98 8.74 15.20
N TYR A 80 -10.14 7.77 14.30
CA TYR A 80 -9.70 6.39 14.51
C TYR A 80 -8.17 6.24 14.43
N CYS A 81 -7.51 6.82 13.42
CA CYS A 81 -6.05 6.78 13.28
C CYS A 81 -5.34 7.39 14.49
N SER A 82 -5.83 8.51 15.03
CA SER A 82 -5.25 9.18 16.20
C SER A 82 -5.25 8.32 17.47
N LYS A 83 -6.07 7.26 17.51
CA LYS A 83 -6.19 6.30 18.61
C LYS A 83 -5.52 4.96 18.33
N GLY A 84 -4.84 4.82 17.19
CA GLY A 84 -4.22 3.57 16.76
C GLY A 84 -5.21 2.53 16.21
N HIS A 85 -6.40 2.97 15.79
CA HIS A 85 -7.38 2.15 15.06
C HIS A 85 -7.30 2.47 13.57
N ASP A 86 -6.14 2.23 12.98
CA ASP A 86 -5.88 2.51 11.56
C ASP A 86 -6.70 1.63 10.61
N ASP A 87 -7.13 0.46 11.08
CA ASP A 87 -8.08 -0.44 10.42
C ASP A 87 -9.48 0.16 10.18
N LEU A 88 -9.80 1.26 10.86
CA LEU A 88 -11.06 2.01 10.73
C LEU A 88 -10.84 3.42 10.15
N CYS A 89 -9.77 3.62 9.38
CA CYS A 89 -9.44 4.92 8.78
C CYS A 89 -10.59 5.50 7.93
N GLU A 90 -11.12 6.65 8.32
CA GLU A 90 -12.22 7.34 7.62
C GLU A 90 -11.85 7.67 6.17
N ASP A 91 -10.69 8.30 5.95
CA ASP A 91 -10.25 8.72 4.62
C ASP A 91 -10.11 7.55 3.64
N PHE A 92 -9.69 6.38 4.14
CA PHE A 92 -9.56 5.17 3.31
C PHE A 92 -10.91 4.63 2.87
N PHE A 93 -11.92 4.65 3.75
CA PHE A 93 -13.26 4.12 3.47
C PHE A 93 -14.25 5.14 2.93
N CYS A 94 -13.86 6.42 2.82
CA CYS A 94 -14.66 7.47 2.20
C CYS A 94 -14.60 7.50 0.65
N LEU A 95 -13.91 6.53 0.03
CA LEU A 95 -13.81 6.37 -1.42
C LEU A 95 -15.15 6.05 -2.11
#